data_AF-A0A8S0W1I1-F1
#
_entry.id   AF-A0A8S0W1I1-F1
#
_cell.length_a   1.000
_cell.length_b   1.000
_cell.length_c   1.000
_cell.angle_alpha   90.00
_cell.angle_beta   90.00
_cell.angle_gamma   90.00
#
_symmetry.space_group_name_H-M   'P 1'
#
loop_
_entity.id
_entity.type
_entity.pdbx_description
1 polymer ?
#
loop_
_entity_poly.entity_id
_entity_poly.type
_entity_poly.pdbx_seq_one_letter_code
_entity_poly.pdbx_strand_id
1 'polypeptide(L)'
;MQLDDADSSLAFKGAWKHFGPSSKGTKSAYNKTLSMSESAGDTVTIKFTGTSIAVRGWLLRSSNSTVMPVSSYSVDNGPSVVYAPLNSDMGTALPIVFFSSSNLDPGPHTLVVKNERKGGRYYLDYLEVAPSDVPCEMEVGHGEDGEPAKPGSTEFYSKLIISAVLVLAGGVFAGLTLGLMGLDELHLRVLATSSENLNEKKNAQKVLNLMRKGRHWVLVVLLLANVIINESLPIFLDGAIGGGVAAVAISTTAIVIFGVIPQALSVRYGLSIGATCAPFVLGMMYLFSAIAWPMAKLLDFALGANEQHTYKKAELKSFLQFHRTGEEPLRDDEIAILNGVLELNTKNVEAIMTPLKDTVILSADAILDHKAVDAILLSGYSRFPVHEPGNPLAFVGLLLIKKLLTYDPSKALPVSAFPLSILPEAKPSINCFQALDYFQTGRAHLLLISRTPGLAGGAIGVITLEDIIEEIISEEIVDETDRYEDNISKKRAKRATTAAIMRGIVERERRRDTKDSVSERTPLLAGIPESGDNRLPSASSTNEQNYGGVVSESPKDS
;
A
#
# COMPACT_ATOMS: atom_id res chain seq x y z
N MET A 1 8.67 -37.21 -46.83
CA MET A 1 9.86 -37.43 -47.69
C MET A 1 9.69 -36.61 -48.96
N GLN A 2 10.76 -35.99 -49.47
CA GLN A 2 10.77 -35.32 -50.77
C GLN A 2 11.60 -36.17 -51.75
N LEU A 3 11.07 -36.41 -52.94
CA LEU A 3 11.67 -37.19 -54.03
C LEU A 3 11.97 -36.26 -55.20
N ASP A 4 13.24 -36.19 -55.57
CA ASP A 4 13.81 -35.27 -56.56
C ASP A 4 13.41 -35.64 -57.99
N ASP A 5 13.32 -34.70 -58.94
CA ASP A 5 13.03 -35.03 -60.34
C ASP A 5 14.14 -35.88 -60.99
N ALA A 6 15.36 -35.79 -60.46
CA ALA A 6 16.51 -36.59 -60.85
C ALA A 6 16.64 -37.92 -60.09
N ASP A 7 15.71 -38.28 -59.20
CA ASP A 7 15.76 -39.54 -58.45
C ASP A 7 15.53 -40.76 -59.36
N SER A 8 16.40 -41.77 -59.21
CA SER A 8 16.37 -43.05 -59.94
C SER A 8 15.06 -43.86 -59.84
N SER A 9 14.17 -43.53 -58.89
CA SER A 9 12.83 -44.10 -58.75
C SER A 9 11.80 -43.56 -59.76
N LEU A 10 12.09 -42.46 -60.46
CA LEU A 10 11.23 -41.89 -61.51
C LEU A 10 11.53 -42.51 -62.88
N ALA A 11 10.59 -43.29 -63.41
CA ALA A 11 10.66 -43.88 -64.74
C ALA A 11 10.06 -42.92 -65.79
N PHE A 12 10.91 -42.06 -66.37
CA PHE A 12 10.54 -41.18 -67.48
C PHE A 12 10.41 -41.93 -68.82
N LYS A 13 9.38 -41.58 -69.61
CA LYS A 13 9.12 -42.14 -70.93
C LYS A 13 8.54 -41.07 -71.85
N GLY A 14 9.22 -40.77 -72.95
CA GLY A 14 8.86 -39.70 -73.88
C GLY A 14 10.03 -38.75 -74.15
N ALA A 15 9.74 -37.57 -74.68
CA ALA A 15 10.72 -36.55 -75.07
C ALA A 15 11.09 -35.58 -73.93
N TRP A 16 11.33 -36.12 -72.72
CA TRP A 16 11.73 -35.35 -71.54
C TRP A 16 13.13 -34.73 -71.69
N LYS A 17 13.30 -33.56 -71.10
CA LYS A 17 14.55 -32.78 -71.06
C LYS A 17 14.89 -32.48 -69.61
N HIS A 18 15.98 -33.05 -69.13
CA HIS A 18 16.46 -32.89 -67.75
C HIS A 18 17.50 -31.76 -67.69
N PHE A 19 17.36 -30.86 -66.72
CA PHE A 19 18.26 -29.72 -66.51
C PHE A 19 19.01 -29.90 -65.19
N GLY A 20 20.34 -29.99 -65.24
CA GLY A 20 21.18 -30.12 -64.04
C GLY A 20 21.55 -28.77 -63.38
N PRO A 21 22.30 -28.77 -62.25
CA PRO A 21 22.63 -27.58 -61.45
C PRO A 21 23.40 -26.45 -62.14
N SER A 22 23.96 -26.70 -63.32
CA SER A 22 24.62 -25.69 -64.18
C SER A 22 23.68 -24.98 -65.16
N SER A 23 22.40 -25.36 -65.21
CA SER A 23 21.44 -24.89 -66.20
C SER A 23 20.86 -23.51 -65.88
N LYS A 24 20.57 -22.72 -66.92
CA LYS A 24 19.85 -21.44 -66.77
C LYS A 24 18.36 -21.71 -66.49
N GLY A 25 18.01 -21.79 -65.21
CA GLY A 25 16.63 -21.89 -64.73
C GLY A 25 16.51 -22.61 -63.38
N THR A 26 17.41 -23.55 -63.09
CA THR A 26 17.28 -24.46 -61.93
C THR A 26 17.72 -23.87 -60.60
N LYS A 27 18.12 -22.58 -60.53
CA LYS A 27 18.60 -21.95 -59.28
C LYS A 27 17.58 -21.92 -58.14
N SER A 28 16.29 -21.95 -58.48
CA SER A 28 15.17 -21.93 -57.53
C SER A 28 14.43 -23.26 -57.43
N ALA A 29 14.86 -24.25 -58.21
CA ALA A 29 14.29 -25.59 -58.23
C ALA A 29 14.89 -26.46 -57.10
N TYR A 30 14.16 -27.48 -56.67
CA TYR A 30 14.62 -28.44 -55.68
C TYR A 30 15.88 -29.16 -56.19
N ASN A 31 16.86 -29.35 -55.29
CA ASN A 31 18.22 -29.86 -55.57
C ASN A 31 19.00 -29.18 -56.73
N LYS A 32 18.45 -28.13 -57.34
CA LYS A 32 18.88 -27.48 -58.61
C LYS A 32 18.79 -28.40 -59.84
N THR A 33 17.89 -29.37 -59.83
CA THR A 33 17.47 -30.14 -61.00
C THR A 33 16.07 -29.69 -61.47
N LEU A 34 15.64 -30.07 -62.68
CA LEU A 34 14.30 -29.76 -63.22
C LEU A 34 14.03 -30.57 -64.49
N SER A 35 12.86 -31.22 -64.60
CA SER A 35 12.54 -32.12 -65.71
C SER A 35 11.35 -31.61 -66.53
N MET A 36 11.56 -31.42 -67.83
CA MET A 36 10.60 -30.72 -68.69
C MET A 36 10.12 -31.54 -69.89
N SER A 37 8.82 -31.46 -70.19
CA SER A 37 8.20 -32.01 -71.41
C SER A 37 7.50 -30.91 -72.24
N GLU A 38 7.58 -31.05 -73.57
CA GLU A 38 6.86 -30.24 -74.57
C GLU A 38 5.88 -31.08 -75.43
N SER A 39 5.82 -32.41 -75.22
CA SER A 39 5.07 -33.33 -76.09
C SER A 39 3.87 -33.95 -75.38
N ALA A 40 2.72 -33.97 -76.06
CA ALA A 40 1.57 -34.74 -75.59
C ALA A 40 1.89 -36.24 -75.63
N GLY A 41 1.54 -36.95 -74.56
CA GLY A 41 1.80 -38.39 -74.40
C GLY A 41 3.11 -38.73 -73.69
N ASP A 42 3.95 -37.73 -73.36
CA ASP A 42 5.10 -37.94 -72.46
C ASP A 42 4.59 -38.29 -71.05
N THR A 43 5.17 -39.32 -70.43
CA THR A 43 4.78 -39.81 -69.10
C THR A 43 5.98 -39.94 -68.17
N VAL A 44 5.76 -39.83 -66.87
CA VAL A 44 6.68 -40.31 -65.83
C VAL A 44 5.89 -41.13 -64.81
N THR A 45 6.45 -42.28 -64.43
CA THR A 45 5.86 -43.21 -63.47
C THR A 45 6.77 -43.33 -62.26
N ILE A 46 6.21 -43.21 -61.05
CA ILE A 46 6.94 -43.36 -59.79
C ILE A 46 6.26 -44.43 -58.92
N LYS A 47 7.08 -45.21 -58.21
CA LYS A 47 6.62 -46.14 -57.18
C LYS A 47 7.05 -45.63 -55.81
N PHE A 48 6.13 -45.58 -54.86
CA PHE A 48 6.39 -45.06 -53.52
C PHE A 48 5.66 -45.90 -52.47
N THR A 49 6.12 -45.87 -51.23
CA THR A 49 5.42 -46.46 -50.09
C THR A 49 5.00 -45.33 -49.16
N GLY A 50 3.72 -45.25 -48.80
CA GLY A 50 3.21 -44.11 -48.03
C GLY A 50 1.69 -44.03 -47.92
N THR A 51 1.22 -42.89 -47.42
CA THR A 51 -0.19 -42.59 -47.14
C THR A 51 -0.74 -41.41 -47.95
N SER A 52 0.11 -40.65 -48.64
CA SER A 52 -0.28 -39.64 -49.64
C SER A 52 0.91 -39.27 -50.53
N ILE A 53 0.62 -38.72 -51.73
CA ILE A 53 1.61 -38.16 -52.64
C ILE A 53 1.14 -36.84 -53.28
N ALA A 54 2.03 -35.84 -53.34
CA ALA A 54 1.84 -34.60 -54.07
C ALA A 54 2.94 -34.38 -55.13
N VAL A 55 2.60 -33.67 -56.21
CA VAL A 55 3.50 -33.36 -57.33
C VAL A 55 3.67 -31.86 -57.46
N ARG A 56 4.91 -31.38 -57.43
CA ARG A 56 5.26 -29.96 -57.53
C ARG A 56 6.11 -29.65 -58.75
N GLY A 57 5.98 -28.42 -59.24
CA GLY A 57 6.66 -27.97 -60.45
C GLY A 57 6.48 -26.48 -60.74
N TRP A 58 6.92 -26.05 -61.92
CA TRP A 58 6.99 -24.63 -62.27
C TRP A 58 6.24 -24.28 -63.56
N LEU A 59 5.56 -23.13 -63.56
CA LEU A 59 4.92 -22.55 -64.75
C LEU A 59 5.76 -21.39 -65.29
N LEU A 60 6.83 -21.74 -66.02
CA LEU A 60 7.77 -20.78 -66.59
C LEU A 60 7.29 -20.27 -67.95
N ARG A 61 7.04 -18.95 -68.04
CA ARG A 61 6.62 -18.28 -69.27
C ARG A 61 7.70 -18.35 -70.35
N SER A 62 7.43 -19.07 -71.43
CA SER A 62 8.24 -19.06 -72.66
C SER A 62 7.93 -17.84 -73.51
N SER A 63 8.93 -17.24 -74.16
CA SER A 63 8.73 -16.20 -75.18
C SER A 63 8.11 -16.74 -76.47
N ASN A 64 8.25 -18.05 -76.73
CA ASN A 64 7.96 -18.67 -78.03
C ASN A 64 6.76 -19.64 -77.99
N SER A 65 6.03 -19.74 -76.87
CA SER A 65 4.78 -20.49 -76.78
C SER A 65 3.81 -19.81 -75.82
N THR A 66 2.58 -19.58 -76.29
CA THR A 66 1.44 -19.12 -75.48
C THR A 66 0.53 -20.28 -75.05
N VAL A 67 0.96 -21.53 -75.27
CA VAL A 67 0.20 -22.73 -74.92
C VAL A 67 0.55 -23.12 -73.48
N MET A 68 -0.44 -23.10 -72.59
CA MET A 68 -0.28 -23.66 -71.24
C MET A 68 -0.12 -25.18 -71.29
N PRO A 69 0.72 -25.79 -70.43
CA PRO A 69 0.69 -27.23 -70.21
C PRO A 69 -0.67 -27.67 -69.68
N VAL A 70 -1.03 -28.92 -69.93
CA VAL A 70 -2.14 -29.61 -69.26
C VAL A 70 -1.60 -30.99 -68.92
N SER A 71 -1.77 -31.44 -67.68
CA SER A 71 -1.23 -32.70 -67.19
C SER A 71 -2.31 -33.55 -66.53
N SER A 72 -2.15 -34.86 -66.56
CA SER A 72 -3.05 -35.80 -65.88
C SER A 72 -2.29 -36.70 -64.90
N TYR A 73 -2.95 -37.08 -63.82
CA TYR A 73 -2.39 -37.78 -62.67
C TYR A 73 -3.26 -38.98 -62.31
N SER A 74 -2.66 -40.15 -62.20
CA SER A 74 -3.36 -41.40 -61.91
C SER A 74 -2.58 -42.22 -60.88
N VAL A 75 -3.17 -42.41 -59.70
CA VAL A 75 -2.65 -43.35 -58.68
C VAL A 75 -3.28 -44.73 -58.92
N ASP A 76 -2.47 -45.79 -58.88
CA ASP A 76 -2.86 -47.21 -58.94
C ASP A 76 -3.82 -47.60 -60.08
N ASN A 77 -3.68 -46.93 -61.24
CA ASN A 77 -4.55 -47.07 -62.42
C ASN A 77 -6.03 -46.65 -62.18
N GLY A 78 -6.28 -45.83 -61.15
CA GLY A 78 -7.58 -45.22 -60.88
C GLY A 78 -7.97 -44.10 -61.89
N PRO A 79 -9.05 -43.35 -61.61
CA PRO A 79 -9.49 -42.27 -62.49
C PRO A 79 -8.44 -41.14 -62.55
N SER A 80 -8.10 -40.72 -63.76
CA SER A 80 -7.07 -39.69 -63.96
C SER A 80 -7.60 -38.28 -63.65
N VAL A 81 -6.99 -37.59 -62.69
CA VAL A 81 -7.26 -36.19 -62.37
C VAL A 81 -6.48 -35.30 -63.35
N VAL A 82 -7.11 -34.29 -63.93
CA VAL A 82 -6.49 -33.39 -64.93
C VAL A 82 -6.26 -32.00 -64.32
N TYR A 83 -5.03 -31.51 -64.41
CA TYR A 83 -4.64 -30.14 -64.06
C TYR A 83 -4.46 -29.29 -65.32
N ALA A 84 -5.12 -28.12 -65.33
CA ALA A 84 -4.98 -27.10 -66.36
C ALA A 84 -4.86 -25.72 -65.68
N PRO A 85 -3.69 -25.05 -65.76
CA PRO A 85 -3.47 -23.79 -65.07
C PRO A 85 -4.16 -22.61 -65.74
N LEU A 86 -4.41 -21.57 -64.95
CA LEU A 86 -4.96 -20.29 -65.39
C LEU A 86 -3.83 -19.31 -65.75
N ASN A 87 -4.18 -18.26 -66.50
CA ASN A 87 -3.23 -17.21 -66.89
C ASN A 87 -2.65 -16.42 -65.70
N SER A 88 -3.32 -16.46 -64.54
CA SER A 88 -2.87 -15.91 -63.25
C SER A 88 -1.65 -16.61 -62.68
N ASP A 89 -1.42 -17.87 -63.04
CA ASP A 89 -0.56 -18.78 -62.29
C ASP A 89 0.88 -18.78 -62.82
N MET A 90 1.17 -17.99 -63.86
CA MET A 90 2.50 -17.86 -64.44
C MET A 90 3.34 -16.77 -63.76
N GLY A 91 4.57 -17.13 -63.40
CA GLY A 91 5.55 -16.19 -62.82
C GLY A 91 5.52 -16.10 -61.29
N THR A 92 4.88 -17.06 -60.60
CA THR A 92 5.05 -17.23 -59.15
C THR A 92 6.52 -17.47 -58.79
N ALA A 93 6.96 -16.93 -57.65
CA ALA A 93 8.31 -17.14 -57.12
C ALA A 93 8.47 -18.47 -56.34
N LEU A 94 7.45 -19.33 -56.37
CA LEU A 94 7.33 -20.57 -55.61
C LEU A 94 6.79 -21.70 -56.51
N PRO A 95 7.17 -22.98 -56.24
CA PRO A 95 6.69 -24.13 -56.99
C PRO A 95 5.20 -24.39 -56.71
N ILE A 96 4.47 -24.72 -57.78
CA ILE A 96 3.02 -24.95 -57.78
C ILE A 96 2.75 -26.43 -57.55
N VAL A 97 1.77 -26.74 -56.70
CA VAL A 97 1.22 -28.09 -56.55
C VAL A 97 0.29 -28.36 -57.74
N PHE A 98 0.69 -29.26 -58.64
CA PHE A 98 -0.15 -29.66 -59.77
C PHE A 98 -1.12 -30.79 -59.41
N PHE A 99 -0.78 -31.60 -58.42
CA PHE A 99 -1.59 -32.71 -57.92
C PHE A 99 -1.28 -32.99 -56.46
N SER A 100 -2.30 -33.42 -55.71
CA SER A 100 -2.16 -34.06 -54.41
C SER A 100 -3.19 -35.19 -54.33
N SER A 101 -2.80 -36.35 -53.85
CA SER A 101 -3.73 -37.46 -53.62
C SER A 101 -4.62 -37.17 -52.41
N SER A 102 -5.76 -37.88 -52.33
CA SER A 102 -6.38 -38.14 -51.03
C SER A 102 -5.46 -39.01 -50.17
N ASN A 103 -5.83 -39.22 -48.91
CA ASN A 103 -5.23 -40.29 -48.11
C ASN A 103 -5.39 -41.64 -48.86
N LEU A 104 -4.32 -42.42 -48.86
CA LEU A 104 -4.20 -43.77 -49.39
C LEU A 104 -4.01 -44.75 -48.22
N ASP A 105 -4.45 -46.00 -48.40
CA ASP A 105 -4.21 -47.05 -47.40
C ASP A 105 -2.70 -47.29 -47.24
N PRO A 106 -2.14 -47.42 -46.02
CA PRO A 106 -0.68 -47.51 -45.82
C PRO A 106 -0.04 -48.67 -46.61
N GLY A 107 0.66 -48.36 -47.70
CA GLY A 107 1.20 -49.40 -48.58
C GLY A 107 2.02 -48.89 -49.78
N PRO A 108 2.40 -49.80 -50.70
CA PRO A 108 3.14 -49.48 -51.92
C PRO A 108 2.19 -49.10 -53.07
N HIS A 109 2.34 -47.89 -53.58
CA HIS A 109 1.52 -47.29 -54.63
C HIS A 109 2.33 -46.93 -55.87
N THR A 110 1.64 -46.74 -57.00
CA THR A 110 2.21 -46.27 -58.26
C THR A 110 1.46 -45.04 -58.76
N LEU A 111 2.15 -43.89 -58.87
CA LEU A 111 1.62 -42.70 -59.51
C LEU A 111 2.15 -42.60 -60.95
N VAL A 112 1.25 -42.36 -61.90
CA VAL A 112 1.56 -42.01 -63.29
C VAL A 112 1.19 -40.55 -63.53
N VAL A 113 2.15 -39.77 -64.01
CA VAL A 113 1.96 -38.39 -64.49
C VAL A 113 2.11 -38.37 -66.01
N LYS A 114 1.24 -37.64 -66.71
CA LYS A 114 1.25 -37.53 -68.18
C LYS A 114 1.05 -36.10 -68.63
N ASN A 115 1.83 -35.64 -69.61
CA ASN A 115 1.59 -34.38 -70.32
C ASN A 115 0.53 -34.63 -71.42
N GLU A 116 -0.59 -33.93 -71.36
CA GLU A 116 -1.69 -34.06 -72.33
C GLU A 116 -1.56 -33.10 -73.51
N ARG A 117 -0.76 -32.03 -73.41
CA ARG A 117 -0.84 -30.90 -74.36
C ARG A 117 0.48 -30.52 -74.99
N LYS A 118 0.62 -30.88 -76.27
CA LYS A 118 1.76 -30.55 -77.13
C LYS A 118 1.97 -29.03 -77.22
N GLY A 119 3.21 -28.59 -77.05
CA GLY A 119 3.62 -27.18 -77.08
C GLY A 119 3.44 -26.43 -75.75
N GLY A 120 2.74 -27.03 -74.77
CA GLY A 120 2.76 -26.59 -73.39
C GLY A 120 3.95 -27.18 -72.64
N ARG A 121 4.71 -26.33 -71.95
CA ARG A 121 5.89 -26.74 -71.18
C ARG A 121 5.49 -27.15 -69.78
N TYR A 122 5.48 -28.45 -69.52
CA TYR A 122 5.31 -28.99 -68.19
C TYR A 122 6.68 -29.17 -67.54
N TYR A 123 6.96 -28.50 -66.41
CA TYR A 123 8.20 -28.63 -65.65
C TYR A 123 7.92 -29.31 -64.30
N LEU A 124 8.38 -30.54 -64.13
CA LEU A 124 8.43 -31.27 -62.86
C LEU A 124 9.67 -30.86 -62.06
N ASP A 125 9.50 -30.67 -60.75
CA ASP A 125 10.55 -30.21 -59.82
C ASP A 125 10.83 -31.27 -58.74
N TYR A 126 9.81 -31.64 -57.97
CA TYR A 126 9.91 -32.71 -56.98
C TYR A 126 8.53 -33.24 -56.56
N LEU A 127 8.51 -34.34 -55.83
CA LEU A 127 7.31 -34.96 -55.26
C LEU A 127 7.41 -35.06 -53.74
N GLU A 128 6.28 -34.95 -53.05
CA GLU A 128 6.18 -35.10 -51.60
C GLU A 128 5.40 -36.36 -51.27
N VAL A 129 5.99 -37.26 -50.47
CA VAL A 129 5.37 -38.51 -50.03
C VAL A 129 5.33 -38.55 -48.50
N ALA A 130 4.15 -38.81 -47.93
CA ALA A 130 3.99 -39.09 -46.50
C ALA A 130 4.25 -40.59 -46.24
N PRO A 131 5.14 -40.98 -45.31
CA PRO A 131 5.42 -42.39 -45.01
C PRO A 131 4.24 -43.10 -44.32
N SER A 132 4.37 -44.42 -44.12
CA SER A 132 3.29 -45.32 -43.67
C SER A 132 3.27 -45.66 -42.18
N ASP A 133 4.38 -45.45 -41.45
CA ASP A 133 4.63 -46.20 -40.20
C ASP A 133 4.59 -45.32 -38.94
N VAL A 134 4.08 -45.89 -37.84
CA VAL A 134 4.04 -45.32 -36.47
C VAL A 134 4.26 -46.47 -35.47
N PRO A 135 5.12 -46.33 -34.44
CA PRO A 135 4.65 -45.76 -33.16
C PRO A 135 5.69 -44.87 -32.44
N CYS A 136 5.33 -44.38 -31.24
CA CYS A 136 6.07 -43.39 -30.45
C CYS A 136 7.40 -43.87 -29.86
N GLU A 137 8.45 -43.03 -29.86
CA GLU A 137 8.92 -42.26 -28.68
C GLU A 137 10.01 -41.23 -29.06
N MET A 138 10.47 -40.46 -28.06
CA MET A 138 11.43 -39.33 -28.06
C MET A 138 12.63 -39.48 -29.04
N GLU A 139 13.16 -38.44 -29.72
CA GLU A 139 13.61 -37.14 -29.19
C GLU A 139 13.60 -35.94 -30.19
N VAL A 140 13.50 -34.73 -29.61
CA VAL A 140 14.20 -33.47 -29.96
C VAL A 140 14.39 -33.08 -31.45
N GLY A 141 13.42 -32.32 -31.96
CA GLY A 141 13.61 -30.87 -32.15
C GLY A 141 14.23 -30.32 -33.44
N HIS A 142 13.36 -29.73 -34.28
CA HIS A 142 13.46 -28.32 -34.70
C HIS A 142 12.03 -27.79 -34.92
N GLY A 143 11.82 -26.48 -34.75
CA GLY A 143 10.50 -25.85 -34.92
C GLY A 143 10.23 -25.48 -36.38
N GLU A 144 9.07 -25.88 -36.91
CA GLU A 144 8.43 -25.15 -38.01
C GLU A 144 7.40 -24.20 -37.39
N ASP A 145 7.87 -22.98 -37.08
CA ASP A 145 7.08 -21.94 -36.41
C ASP A 145 6.01 -21.37 -37.37
N GLY A 146 4.82 -21.98 -37.44
CA GLY A 146 3.77 -21.51 -38.34
C GLY A 146 2.36 -22.11 -38.21
N GLU A 147 2.20 -23.44 -38.08
CA GLU A 147 0.85 -24.04 -38.01
C GLU A 147 0.30 -24.11 -36.57
N PRO A 148 -0.98 -23.73 -36.34
CA PRO A 148 -1.63 -23.94 -35.05
C PRO A 148 -1.82 -25.42 -34.73
N ALA A 149 -1.69 -25.78 -33.46
CA ALA A 149 -1.96 -27.14 -32.99
C ALA A 149 -3.40 -27.56 -33.35
N LYS A 150 -3.52 -28.59 -34.19
CA LYS A 150 -4.81 -29.06 -34.73
C LYS A 150 -5.81 -29.35 -33.60
N PRO A 151 -7.02 -28.73 -33.59
CA PRO A 151 -7.95 -28.85 -32.47
C PRO A 151 -8.25 -30.30 -32.09
N GLY A 152 -8.02 -30.64 -30.82
CA GLY A 152 -8.17 -32.00 -30.31
C GLY A 152 -6.89 -32.86 -30.31
N SER A 153 -5.75 -32.36 -30.79
CA SER A 153 -4.46 -33.04 -30.64
C SER A 153 -3.93 -32.99 -29.19
N THR A 154 -3.05 -33.93 -28.83
CA THR A 154 -2.37 -33.93 -27.53
C THR A 154 -1.59 -32.64 -27.28
N GLU A 155 -1.02 -32.03 -28.34
CA GLU A 155 -0.32 -30.75 -28.26
C GLU A 155 -1.25 -29.55 -28.04
N PHE A 156 -2.44 -29.58 -28.64
CA PHE A 156 -3.45 -28.56 -28.38
C PHE A 156 -3.87 -28.57 -26.90
N TYR A 157 -4.13 -29.77 -26.35
CA TYR A 157 -4.45 -29.91 -24.93
C TYR A 157 -3.27 -29.56 -24.01
N SER A 158 -2.03 -29.92 -24.34
CA SER A 158 -0.87 -29.57 -23.51
C SER A 158 -0.60 -28.07 -23.50
N LYS A 159 -0.63 -27.39 -24.67
CA LYS A 159 -0.52 -25.93 -24.78
C LYS A 159 -1.65 -25.21 -24.03
N LEU A 160 -2.88 -25.73 -24.08
CA LEU A 160 -4.03 -25.18 -23.36
C LEU A 160 -3.90 -25.36 -21.83
N ILE A 161 -3.43 -26.52 -21.36
CA ILE A 161 -3.15 -26.76 -19.92
C ILE A 161 -2.02 -25.86 -19.42
N ILE A 162 -0.92 -25.74 -20.17
CA ILE A 162 0.18 -24.81 -19.87
C ILE A 162 -0.34 -23.37 -19.77
N SER A 163 -1.18 -22.95 -20.71
CA SER A 163 -1.80 -21.62 -20.73
C SER A 163 -2.70 -21.38 -19.52
N ALA A 164 -3.52 -22.36 -19.12
CA ALA A 164 -4.35 -22.27 -17.92
C ALA A 164 -3.51 -22.18 -16.63
N VAL A 165 -2.39 -22.92 -16.55
CA VAL A 165 -1.44 -22.84 -15.43
C VAL A 165 -0.74 -21.48 -15.41
N LEU A 166 -0.35 -20.91 -16.57
CA LEU A 166 0.24 -19.57 -16.67
C LEU A 166 -0.74 -18.48 -16.22
N VAL A 167 -2.02 -18.54 -16.59
CA VAL A 167 -3.06 -17.59 -16.12
C VAL A 167 -3.17 -17.61 -14.58
N LEU A 168 -3.24 -18.81 -13.99
CA LEU A 168 -3.32 -18.96 -12.53
C LEU A 168 -2.03 -18.49 -11.83
N ALA A 169 -0.86 -18.82 -12.39
CA ALA A 169 0.44 -18.36 -11.88
C ALA A 169 0.56 -16.83 -11.94
N GLY A 170 0.17 -16.19 -13.04
CA GLY A 170 0.18 -14.74 -13.19
C GLY A 170 -0.70 -14.05 -12.14
N GLY A 171 -1.92 -14.56 -11.92
CA GLY A 171 -2.78 -14.11 -10.83
C GLY A 171 -2.16 -14.26 -9.43
N VAL A 172 -1.46 -15.37 -9.18
CA VAL A 172 -0.74 -15.60 -7.92
C VAL A 172 0.47 -14.67 -7.76
N PHE A 173 1.21 -14.34 -8.82
CA PHE A 173 2.34 -13.40 -8.73
C PHE A 173 1.90 -11.95 -8.62
N ALA A 174 0.87 -11.52 -9.37
CA ALA A 174 0.23 -10.22 -9.18
C ALA A 174 -0.34 -10.09 -7.74
N GLY A 175 -0.99 -11.16 -7.26
CA GLY A 175 -1.48 -11.29 -5.90
C GLY A 175 -0.39 -11.20 -4.83
N LEU A 176 0.69 -11.96 -4.95
CA LEU A 176 1.83 -11.93 -4.04
C LEU A 176 2.54 -10.58 -4.07
N THR A 177 2.65 -9.93 -5.23
CA THR A 177 3.22 -8.57 -5.35
C THR A 177 2.40 -7.61 -4.49
N LEU A 178 1.09 -7.52 -4.72
CA LEU A 178 0.21 -6.59 -4.01
C LEU A 178 0.06 -6.95 -2.52
N GLY A 179 -0.09 -8.23 -2.21
CA GLY A 179 -0.27 -8.76 -0.85
C GLY A 179 0.98 -8.75 0.03
N LEU A 180 2.20 -8.80 -0.55
CA LEU A 180 3.45 -8.62 0.22
C LEU A 180 3.87 -7.15 0.31
N MET A 181 3.68 -6.35 -0.74
CA MET A 181 4.10 -4.95 -0.75
C MET A 181 3.16 -4.03 0.00
N GLY A 182 1.86 -4.37 0.05
CA GLY A 182 0.83 -3.66 0.82
C GLY A 182 0.84 -3.95 2.33
N LEU A 183 1.67 -4.88 2.82
CA LEU A 183 1.89 -5.06 4.26
C LEU A 183 2.87 -3.99 4.76
N ASP A 184 2.44 -3.20 5.75
CA ASP A 184 3.32 -2.28 6.47
C ASP A 184 4.31 -3.02 7.37
N GLU A 185 5.55 -2.52 7.44
CA GLU A 185 6.59 -3.11 8.27
C GLU A 185 6.34 -2.88 9.77
N LEU A 186 5.78 -1.74 10.19
CA LEU A 186 5.45 -1.52 11.60
C LEU A 186 4.29 -2.42 12.04
N HIS A 187 3.20 -2.50 11.26
CA HIS A 187 2.10 -3.42 11.54
C HIS A 187 2.59 -4.89 11.60
N LEU A 188 3.45 -5.31 10.67
CA LEU A 188 4.10 -6.62 10.73
C LEU A 188 4.97 -6.81 11.98
N ARG A 189 5.74 -5.79 12.41
CA ARG A 189 6.55 -5.83 13.65
C ARG A 189 5.67 -5.92 14.91
N VAL A 190 4.55 -5.21 14.94
CA VAL A 190 3.56 -5.28 16.03
C VAL A 190 2.95 -6.68 16.09
N LEU A 191 2.50 -7.25 14.97
CA LEU A 191 2.00 -8.63 14.91
C LEU A 191 3.08 -9.65 15.32
N ALA A 192 4.32 -9.49 14.86
CA ALA A 192 5.45 -10.38 15.18
C ALA A 192 5.85 -10.37 16.67
N THR A 193 5.49 -9.32 17.42
CA THR A 193 5.79 -9.15 18.85
C THR A 193 4.56 -9.42 19.73
N SER A 194 3.42 -8.80 19.44
CA SER A 194 2.28 -8.66 20.35
C SER A 194 1.03 -9.45 19.96
N SER A 195 0.98 -10.07 18.77
CA SER A 195 -0.17 -10.92 18.37
C SER A 195 -0.35 -12.11 19.31
N GLU A 196 -1.58 -12.29 19.81
CA GLU A 196 -1.99 -13.47 20.58
C GLU A 196 -1.93 -14.75 19.73
N ASN A 197 -2.38 -14.64 18.47
CA ASN A 197 -2.39 -15.75 17.52
C ASN A 197 -0.98 -16.23 17.17
N LEU A 198 -0.57 -17.37 17.72
CA LEU A 198 0.75 -17.98 17.49
C LEU A 198 1.05 -18.24 16.00
N ASN A 199 0.03 -18.46 15.18
CA ASN A 199 0.20 -18.67 13.73
C ASN A 199 0.46 -17.35 12.99
N GLU A 200 -0.27 -16.28 13.33
CA GLU A 200 -0.08 -14.95 12.73
C GLU A 200 1.27 -14.36 13.14
N LYS A 201 1.65 -14.51 14.41
CA LYS A 201 2.98 -14.14 14.92
C LYS A 201 4.12 -14.83 14.15
N LYS A 202 4.02 -16.15 13.92
CA LYS A 202 4.99 -16.91 13.08
C LYS A 202 4.98 -16.44 11.62
N ASN A 203 3.81 -16.12 11.07
CA ASN A 203 3.67 -15.68 9.69
C ASN A 203 4.26 -14.28 9.48
N ALA A 204 3.98 -13.34 10.37
CA ALA A 204 4.58 -12.00 10.37
C ALA A 204 6.11 -12.07 10.47
N GLN A 205 6.65 -12.92 11.35
CA GLN A 205 8.10 -13.15 11.46
C GLN A 205 8.72 -13.70 10.16
N LYS A 206 8.05 -14.61 9.44
CA LYS A 206 8.52 -15.08 8.12
C LYS A 206 8.54 -13.95 7.09
N VAL A 207 7.47 -13.16 6.99
CA VAL A 207 7.37 -12.06 6.01
C VAL A 207 8.38 -10.95 6.32
N LEU A 208 8.56 -10.58 7.59
CA LEU A 208 9.61 -9.64 8.02
C LEU A 208 11.01 -10.15 7.64
N ASN A 209 11.31 -11.43 7.88
CA ASN A 209 12.62 -11.99 7.53
C ASN A 209 12.85 -12.09 6.01
N LEU A 210 11.79 -12.10 5.20
CA LEU A 210 11.87 -11.95 3.74
C LEU A 210 12.13 -10.48 3.36
N MET A 211 11.31 -9.54 3.87
CA MET A 211 11.43 -8.10 3.58
C MET A 211 12.79 -7.53 4.02
N ARG A 212 13.32 -7.97 5.16
CA ARG A 212 14.64 -7.55 5.68
C ARG A 212 15.83 -7.97 4.81
N LYS A 213 15.66 -8.84 3.81
CA LYS A 213 16.67 -9.11 2.78
C LYS A 213 16.71 -8.05 1.66
N GLY A 214 15.71 -7.16 1.63
CA GLY A 214 15.60 -6.04 0.69
C GLY A 214 14.20 -5.95 0.09
N ARG A 215 13.37 -5.01 0.55
CA ARG A 215 11.98 -4.82 0.07
C ARG A 215 11.94 -4.59 -1.45
N HIS A 216 12.82 -3.74 -1.97
CA HIS A 216 12.97 -3.51 -3.41
C HIS A 216 13.47 -4.74 -4.18
N TRP A 217 14.27 -5.62 -3.59
CA TRP A 217 14.70 -6.87 -4.23
C TRP A 217 13.52 -7.85 -4.36
N VAL A 218 12.70 -8.00 -3.31
CA VAL A 218 11.47 -8.81 -3.39
C VAL A 218 10.49 -8.22 -4.41
N LEU A 219 10.29 -6.90 -4.42
CA LEU A 219 9.46 -6.18 -5.39
C LEU A 219 9.90 -6.48 -6.83
N VAL A 220 11.18 -6.28 -7.15
CA VAL A 220 11.72 -6.49 -8.51
C VAL A 220 11.59 -7.96 -8.93
N VAL A 221 11.84 -8.92 -8.03
CA VAL A 221 11.72 -10.37 -8.34
C VAL A 221 10.28 -10.75 -8.67
N LEU A 222 9.30 -10.24 -7.91
CA LEU A 222 7.88 -10.54 -8.14
C LEU A 222 7.34 -9.84 -9.40
N LEU A 223 7.74 -8.59 -9.64
CA LEU A 223 7.39 -7.88 -10.88
C LEU A 223 8.00 -8.54 -12.11
N LEU A 224 9.26 -8.96 -12.06
CA LEU A 224 9.94 -9.65 -13.17
C LEU A 224 9.27 -10.99 -13.48
N ALA A 225 8.89 -11.77 -12.46
CA ALA A 225 8.14 -13.02 -12.65
C ALA A 225 6.74 -12.78 -13.27
N ASN A 226 6.04 -11.73 -12.82
CA ASN A 226 4.74 -11.33 -13.37
C ASN A 226 4.86 -10.94 -14.86
N VAL A 227 5.86 -10.12 -15.22
CA VAL A 227 6.15 -9.75 -16.62
C VAL A 227 6.46 -10.99 -17.48
N ILE A 228 7.35 -11.89 -17.02
CA ILE A 228 7.68 -13.11 -17.77
C ILE A 228 6.43 -13.95 -18.07
N ILE A 229 5.51 -14.10 -17.11
CA ILE A 229 4.30 -14.92 -17.29
C ILE A 229 3.30 -14.23 -18.24
N ASN A 230 3.12 -12.93 -18.10
CA ASN A 230 2.17 -12.17 -18.94
C ASN A 230 2.64 -12.08 -20.41
N GLU A 231 3.95 -12.05 -20.67
CA GLU A 231 4.51 -12.13 -22.04
C GLU A 231 4.57 -13.57 -22.56
N SER A 232 4.78 -14.57 -21.69
CA SER A 232 4.81 -15.99 -22.10
C SER A 232 3.43 -16.50 -22.54
N LEU A 233 2.35 -16.08 -21.87
CA LEU A 233 1.01 -16.59 -22.14
C LEU A 233 0.53 -16.35 -23.59
N PRO A 234 0.62 -15.13 -24.17
CA PRO A 234 0.29 -14.90 -25.58
C PRO A 234 1.05 -15.82 -26.53
N ILE A 235 2.33 -16.09 -26.28
CA ILE A 235 3.20 -16.92 -27.14
C ILE A 235 2.72 -18.38 -27.14
N PHE A 236 2.42 -18.95 -25.97
CA PHE A 236 1.86 -20.30 -25.87
C PHE A 236 0.43 -20.40 -26.44
N LEU A 237 -0.35 -19.33 -26.35
CA LEU A 237 -1.71 -19.28 -26.87
C LEU A 237 -1.75 -19.16 -28.41
N ASP A 238 -0.80 -18.43 -29.02
CA ASP A 238 -0.72 -18.29 -30.47
C ASP A 238 -0.39 -19.62 -31.14
N GLY A 239 0.60 -20.36 -30.61
CA GLY A 239 0.92 -21.72 -31.05
C GLY A 239 -0.19 -22.76 -30.82
N ALA A 240 -1.30 -22.39 -30.19
CA ALA A 240 -2.49 -23.23 -30.00
C ALA A 240 -3.73 -22.75 -30.81
N ILE A 241 -3.86 -21.44 -31.08
CA ILE A 241 -5.06 -20.84 -31.69
C ILE A 241 -4.79 -20.32 -33.13
N GLY A 242 -3.56 -19.96 -33.47
CA GLY A 242 -3.16 -19.61 -34.85
C GLY A 242 -3.59 -18.21 -35.29
N GLY A 243 -3.20 -17.18 -34.53
CA GLY A 243 -3.52 -15.80 -34.86
C GLY A 243 -3.16 -14.85 -33.72
N GLY A 244 -1.92 -14.34 -33.73
CA GLY A 244 -1.32 -13.57 -32.62
C GLY A 244 -2.19 -12.44 -32.05
N VAL A 245 -2.96 -11.74 -32.88
CA VAL A 245 -3.90 -10.69 -32.40
C VAL A 245 -5.02 -11.27 -31.52
N ALA A 246 -5.58 -12.42 -31.90
CA ALA A 246 -6.56 -13.14 -31.09
C ALA A 246 -5.90 -13.78 -29.87
N ALA A 247 -4.68 -14.32 -30.01
CA ALA A 247 -3.91 -14.87 -28.89
C ALA A 247 -3.64 -13.82 -27.80
N VAL A 248 -3.23 -12.61 -28.17
CA VAL A 248 -3.06 -11.46 -27.24
C VAL A 248 -4.40 -11.04 -26.61
N ALA A 249 -5.47 -10.92 -27.41
CA ALA A 249 -6.77 -10.50 -26.91
C ALA A 249 -7.37 -11.51 -25.90
N ILE A 250 -7.29 -12.81 -26.21
CA ILE A 250 -7.79 -13.88 -25.34
C ILE A 250 -6.92 -14.02 -24.09
N SER A 251 -5.58 -13.98 -24.21
CA SER A 251 -4.67 -14.09 -23.07
C SER A 251 -4.84 -12.94 -22.06
N THR A 252 -4.93 -11.70 -22.56
CA THR A 252 -5.21 -10.52 -21.71
C THR A 252 -6.57 -10.65 -21.01
N THR A 253 -7.62 -11.07 -21.74
CA THR A 253 -8.96 -11.29 -21.18
C THR A 253 -8.94 -12.39 -20.11
N ALA A 254 -8.19 -13.48 -20.33
CA ALA A 254 -8.07 -14.57 -19.37
C ALA A 254 -7.33 -14.15 -18.09
N ILE A 255 -6.23 -13.38 -18.20
CA ILE A 255 -5.53 -12.80 -17.04
C ILE A 255 -6.45 -11.88 -16.24
N VAL A 256 -7.20 -11.00 -16.90
CA VAL A 256 -8.12 -10.07 -16.22
C VAL A 256 -9.28 -10.79 -15.53
N ILE A 257 -9.89 -11.81 -16.15
CA ILE A 257 -11.03 -12.51 -15.55
C ILE A 257 -10.59 -13.49 -14.46
N PHE A 258 -9.62 -14.36 -14.74
CA PHE A 258 -9.25 -15.45 -13.84
C PHE A 258 -8.08 -15.09 -12.90
N GLY A 259 -7.15 -14.24 -13.32
CA GLY A 259 -6.00 -13.80 -12.50
C GLY A 259 -6.39 -12.84 -11.37
N VAL A 260 -7.47 -12.06 -11.54
CA VAL A 260 -8.01 -11.18 -10.49
C VAL A 260 -8.51 -11.96 -9.27
N ILE A 261 -8.94 -13.22 -9.42
CA ILE A 261 -9.44 -14.03 -8.30
C ILE A 261 -8.31 -14.39 -7.31
N PRO A 262 -7.18 -15.02 -7.72
CA PRO A 262 -5.99 -15.16 -6.87
C PRO A 262 -5.43 -13.84 -6.36
N GLN A 263 -5.49 -12.76 -7.16
CA GLN A 263 -5.02 -11.44 -6.74
C GLN A 263 -5.84 -10.87 -5.57
N ALA A 264 -7.17 -10.89 -5.66
CA ALA A 264 -8.07 -10.42 -4.60
C ALA A 264 -7.95 -11.27 -3.32
N LEU A 265 -7.81 -12.59 -3.44
CA LEU A 265 -7.53 -13.48 -2.30
C LEU A 265 -6.20 -13.14 -1.63
N SER A 266 -5.17 -12.81 -2.41
CA SER A 266 -3.84 -12.42 -1.90
C SER A 266 -3.81 -11.04 -1.26
N VAL A 267 -4.73 -10.13 -1.60
CA VAL A 267 -4.95 -8.90 -0.83
C VAL A 267 -5.59 -9.24 0.52
N ARG A 268 -6.69 -9.99 0.54
CA ARG A 268 -7.44 -10.28 1.78
C ARG A 268 -6.66 -11.15 2.77
N TYR A 269 -5.83 -12.07 2.29
CA TYR A 269 -5.09 -13.03 3.11
C TYR A 269 -3.55 -12.86 2.98
N GLY A 270 -3.08 -11.66 2.61
CA GLY A 270 -1.68 -11.40 2.26
C GLY A 270 -0.64 -11.82 3.29
N LEU A 271 -0.95 -11.67 4.60
CA LEU A 271 -0.09 -12.15 5.68
C LEU A 271 0.11 -13.68 5.65
N SER A 272 -0.97 -14.43 5.48
CA SER A 272 -0.97 -15.91 5.52
C SER A 272 -0.41 -16.51 4.22
N ILE A 273 -0.88 -16.02 3.07
CA ILE A 273 -0.41 -16.45 1.75
C ILE A 273 1.06 -16.03 1.57
N GLY A 274 1.41 -14.79 1.88
CA GLY A 274 2.78 -14.28 1.84
C GLY A 274 3.75 -15.07 2.73
N ALA A 275 3.35 -15.43 3.95
CA ALA A 275 4.16 -16.26 4.85
C ALA A 275 4.28 -17.73 4.42
N THR A 276 3.29 -18.24 3.67
CA THR A 276 3.30 -19.60 3.12
C THR A 276 4.17 -19.67 1.86
N CYS A 277 4.09 -18.66 1.00
CA CYS A 277 4.90 -18.52 -0.21
C CYS A 277 6.31 -17.95 0.05
N ALA A 278 6.60 -17.40 1.23
CA ALA A 278 7.91 -16.83 1.59
C ALA A 278 9.14 -17.69 1.21
N PRO A 279 9.21 -19.01 1.48
CA PRO A 279 10.35 -19.83 1.04
C PRO A 279 10.44 -19.99 -0.48
N PHE A 280 9.30 -20.02 -1.19
CA PHE A 280 9.25 -20.08 -2.65
C PHE A 280 9.71 -18.77 -3.29
N VAL A 281 9.20 -17.63 -2.80
CA VAL A 281 9.65 -16.29 -3.22
C VAL A 281 11.15 -16.12 -2.95
N LEU A 282 11.64 -16.59 -1.79
CA LEU A 282 13.07 -16.57 -1.50
C LEU A 282 13.89 -17.43 -2.48
N GLY A 283 13.38 -18.59 -2.90
CA GLY A 283 13.98 -19.40 -3.96
C GLY A 283 14.09 -18.62 -5.28
N MET A 284 13.02 -17.92 -5.67
CA MET A 284 13.04 -17.05 -6.85
C MET A 284 14.01 -15.87 -6.72
N MET A 285 14.19 -15.30 -5.52
CA MET A 285 15.15 -14.20 -5.31
C MET A 285 16.57 -14.64 -5.65
N TYR A 286 16.95 -15.87 -5.30
CA TYR A 286 18.24 -16.43 -5.67
C TYR A 286 18.30 -16.80 -7.17
N LEU A 287 17.23 -17.36 -7.74
CA LEU A 287 17.16 -17.70 -9.17
C LEU A 287 17.32 -16.48 -10.09
N PHE A 288 16.55 -15.42 -9.84
CA PHE A 288 16.59 -14.18 -10.64
C PHE A 288 17.65 -13.17 -10.14
N SER A 289 18.49 -13.55 -9.17
CA SER A 289 19.44 -12.64 -8.50
C SER A 289 20.32 -11.85 -9.47
N ALA A 290 20.80 -12.48 -10.54
CA ALA A 290 21.68 -11.87 -11.55
C ALA A 290 21.09 -10.60 -12.21
N ILE A 291 19.76 -10.53 -12.37
CA ILE A 291 19.05 -9.39 -12.98
C ILE A 291 18.38 -8.54 -11.90
N ALA A 292 17.76 -9.18 -10.91
CA ALA A 292 16.97 -8.50 -9.90
C ALA A 292 17.80 -7.73 -8.86
N TRP A 293 18.99 -8.22 -8.48
CA TRP A 293 19.86 -7.53 -7.53
C TRP A 293 20.39 -6.19 -8.04
N PRO A 294 20.99 -6.07 -9.25
CA PRO A 294 21.47 -4.76 -9.71
C PRO A 294 20.31 -3.77 -9.94
N MET A 295 19.15 -4.23 -10.40
CA MET A 295 17.98 -3.39 -10.61
C MET A 295 17.35 -2.91 -9.29
N ALA A 296 17.30 -3.77 -8.26
CA ALA A 296 16.88 -3.37 -6.91
C ALA A 296 17.85 -2.36 -6.29
N LYS A 297 19.16 -2.57 -6.44
CA LYS A 297 20.19 -1.63 -5.96
C LYS A 297 20.15 -0.28 -6.69
N LEU A 298 19.77 -0.26 -7.97
CA LEU A 298 19.50 0.98 -8.71
C LEU A 298 18.27 1.70 -8.14
N LEU A 299 17.22 0.96 -7.76
CA LEU A 299 16.03 1.51 -7.12
C LEU A 299 16.34 2.08 -5.72
N ASP A 300 17.13 1.37 -4.91
CA ASP A 300 17.65 1.85 -3.61
C ASP A 300 18.46 3.15 -3.76
N PHE A 301 19.25 3.28 -4.83
CA PHE A 301 20.03 4.49 -5.13
C PHE A 301 19.15 5.66 -5.62
N ALA A 302 18.14 5.38 -6.44
CA ALA A 302 17.28 6.40 -7.04
C ALA A 302 16.17 6.92 -6.11
N LEU A 303 15.63 6.08 -5.22
CA LEU A 303 14.55 6.46 -4.28
C LEU A 303 15.08 6.77 -2.87
N GLY A 304 16.33 6.39 -2.57
CA GLY A 304 16.94 6.54 -1.25
C GLY A 304 16.90 5.24 -0.43
N ALA A 305 18.05 4.85 0.11
CA ALA A 305 18.19 3.60 0.82
C ALA A 305 17.66 3.69 2.26
N ASN A 306 16.51 3.06 2.50
CA ASN A 306 15.83 2.94 3.80
C ASN A 306 15.24 4.25 4.33
N GLU A 307 14.04 4.62 3.86
CA GLU A 307 13.07 5.22 4.79
C GLU A 307 12.72 4.18 5.86
N GLN A 308 13.51 4.17 6.95
CA GLN A 308 13.01 3.64 8.21
C GLN A 308 11.83 4.54 8.61
N HIS A 309 10.60 4.03 8.50
CA HIS A 309 9.39 4.75 8.90
C HIS A 309 9.37 4.93 10.43
N THR A 310 10.19 5.86 10.94
CA THR A 310 10.05 6.45 12.26
C THR A 310 8.84 7.37 12.17
N TYR A 311 7.69 6.86 12.62
CA TYR A 311 6.40 7.55 12.52
C TYR A 311 6.53 8.97 13.07
N LYS A 312 6.20 9.96 12.24
CA LYS A 312 6.17 11.38 12.64
C LYS A 312 5.14 11.54 13.76
N LYS A 313 5.30 12.53 14.65
CA LYS A 313 4.37 12.76 15.76
C LYS A 313 2.89 12.79 15.32
N ALA A 314 2.60 13.37 14.16
CA ALA A 314 1.25 13.41 13.56
C ALA A 314 0.74 12.02 13.15
N GLU A 315 1.60 11.13 12.64
CA GLU A 315 1.26 9.76 12.23
C GLU A 315 0.98 8.90 13.49
N LEU A 316 1.75 9.07 14.57
CA LEU A 316 1.49 8.41 15.86
C LEU A 316 0.22 8.93 16.55
N LYS A 317 -0.03 10.25 16.53
CA LYS A 317 -1.28 10.86 17.00
C LYS A 317 -2.50 10.34 16.22
N SER A 318 -2.35 10.17 14.91
CA SER A 318 -3.38 9.55 14.06
C SER A 318 -3.60 8.08 14.41
N PHE A 319 -2.53 7.30 14.64
CA PHE A 319 -2.61 5.89 15.04
C PHE A 319 -3.38 5.69 16.35
N LEU A 320 -3.11 6.51 17.37
CA LEU A 320 -3.87 6.53 18.63
C LEU A 320 -5.36 6.85 18.39
N GLN A 321 -5.66 7.76 17.47
CA GLN A 321 -7.03 8.13 17.14
C GLN A 321 -7.79 7.03 16.38
N PHE A 322 -7.10 6.22 15.56
CA PHE A 322 -7.70 5.03 14.91
C PHE A 322 -8.01 3.92 15.92
N HIS A 323 -7.23 3.79 17.00
CA HIS A 323 -7.52 2.80 18.06
C HIS A 323 -8.88 3.03 18.73
N ARG A 324 -9.41 4.26 18.75
CA ARG A 324 -10.76 4.60 19.24
C ARG A 324 -11.89 3.82 18.55
N THR A 325 -11.62 3.23 17.38
CA THR A 325 -12.55 2.40 16.59
C THR A 325 -12.07 0.96 16.38
N GLY A 326 -11.05 0.51 17.13
CA GLY A 326 -10.51 -0.85 17.06
C GLY A 326 -11.31 -1.87 17.86
N GLU A 327 -10.85 -3.13 17.82
CA GLU A 327 -11.43 -4.24 18.62
C GLU A 327 -11.20 -4.03 20.12
N GLU A 328 -10.07 -3.43 20.50
CA GLU A 328 -9.80 -2.87 21.84
C GLU A 328 -9.66 -1.34 21.76
N PRO A 329 -10.75 -0.59 22.03
CA PRO A 329 -10.71 0.87 22.03
C PRO A 329 -10.13 1.43 23.33
N LEU A 330 -9.09 2.24 23.20
CA LEU A 330 -8.59 3.10 24.29
C LEU A 330 -9.67 4.11 24.70
N ARG A 331 -9.75 4.45 25.99
CA ARG A 331 -10.64 5.51 26.47
C ARG A 331 -10.20 6.88 25.97
N ASP A 332 -11.15 7.79 25.83
CA ASP A 332 -10.88 9.17 25.42
C ASP A 332 -9.85 9.84 26.34
N ASP A 333 -9.96 9.62 27.65
CA ASP A 333 -9.05 10.14 28.68
C ASP A 333 -7.60 9.59 28.52
N GLU A 334 -7.46 8.33 28.10
CA GLU A 334 -6.15 7.70 27.83
C GLU A 334 -5.53 8.26 26.55
N ILE A 335 -6.36 8.48 25.51
CA ILE A 335 -5.96 9.13 24.26
C ILE A 335 -5.56 10.59 24.53
N ALA A 336 -6.26 11.31 25.41
CA ALA A 336 -5.89 12.66 25.83
C ALA A 336 -4.51 12.69 26.51
N ILE A 337 -4.30 11.85 27.53
CA ILE A 337 -3.03 11.76 28.26
C ILE A 337 -1.85 11.41 27.32
N LEU A 338 -2.04 10.44 26.42
CA LEU A 338 -0.99 10.05 25.47
C LEU A 338 -0.66 11.19 24.49
N ASN A 339 -1.63 12.00 24.09
CA ASN A 339 -1.39 13.18 23.27
C ASN A 339 -0.64 14.29 24.03
N GLY A 340 -1.03 14.57 25.28
CA GLY A 340 -0.33 15.53 26.15
C GLY A 340 1.16 15.19 26.30
N VAL A 341 1.47 13.92 26.61
CA VAL A 341 2.87 13.43 26.71
C VAL A 341 3.63 13.59 25.38
N LEU A 342 3.00 13.31 24.23
CA LEU A 342 3.65 13.47 22.93
C LEU A 342 3.92 14.95 22.58
N GLU A 343 3.10 15.88 23.05
CA GLU A 343 3.26 17.32 22.81
C GLU A 343 4.23 17.97 23.81
N LEU A 344 4.32 17.48 25.05
CA LEU A 344 5.17 17.98 26.14
C LEU A 344 6.67 18.16 25.79
N ASN A 345 7.21 17.25 24.96
CA ASN A 345 8.61 17.31 24.49
C ASN A 345 8.85 18.45 23.47
N THR A 346 7.78 19.00 22.88
CA THR A 346 7.82 20.11 21.90
C THR A 346 7.21 21.41 22.43
N LYS A 347 6.46 21.39 23.53
CA LYS A 347 5.94 22.61 24.17
C LYS A 347 7.02 23.24 25.04
N ASN A 348 7.25 24.54 24.87
CA ASN A 348 8.16 25.30 25.71
C ASN A 348 7.45 25.80 26.98
N VAL A 349 8.20 25.89 28.07
CA VAL A 349 7.70 26.34 29.37
C VAL A 349 7.12 27.77 29.33
N GLU A 350 7.64 28.66 28.47
CA GLU A 350 7.10 30.02 28.26
C GLU A 350 5.62 30.02 27.82
N ALA A 351 5.10 28.91 27.30
CA ALA A 351 3.70 28.78 26.84
C ALA A 351 2.70 28.27 27.91
N ILE A 352 3.17 27.80 29.07
CA ILE A 352 2.31 27.28 30.17
C ILE A 352 2.60 27.90 31.55
N MET A 353 3.75 28.57 31.74
CA MET A 353 4.09 29.23 33.00
C MET A 353 3.04 30.27 33.44
N THR A 354 2.83 30.41 34.75
CA THR A 354 2.08 31.55 35.32
C THR A 354 2.91 32.84 35.16
N PRO A 355 2.41 33.88 34.46
CA PRO A 355 3.14 35.13 34.26
C PRO A 355 3.39 35.89 35.57
N LEU A 356 4.52 36.58 35.70
CA LEU A 356 4.94 37.24 36.95
C LEU A 356 3.94 38.28 37.50
N LYS A 357 3.11 38.87 36.63
CA LYS A 357 2.01 39.78 37.01
C LYS A 357 0.88 39.10 37.80
N ASP A 358 0.75 37.78 37.69
CA ASP A 358 -0.32 36.96 38.26
C ASP A 358 0.19 36.10 39.45
N THR A 359 1.45 36.25 39.85
CA THR A 359 2.06 35.52 40.99
C THR A 359 2.07 36.35 42.27
N VAL A 360 2.00 35.68 43.43
CA VAL A 360 2.16 36.33 44.74
C VAL A 360 3.63 36.26 45.15
N ILE A 361 4.30 37.41 45.09
CA ILE A 361 5.72 37.59 45.44
C ILE A 361 5.89 38.43 46.71
N LEU A 362 7.02 38.27 47.40
CA LEU A 362 7.37 39.03 48.60
C LEU A 362 8.69 39.77 48.42
N SER A 363 8.81 40.98 48.97
CA SER A 363 10.09 41.70 49.02
C SER A 363 10.91 41.25 50.24
N ALA A 364 12.23 41.16 50.12
CA ALA A 364 13.09 40.67 51.22
C ALA A 364 13.10 41.61 52.46
N ASP A 365 12.73 42.88 52.30
CA ASP A 365 12.54 43.87 53.36
C ASP A 365 11.09 43.94 53.90
N ALA A 366 10.15 43.19 53.31
CA ALA A 366 8.77 43.16 53.78
C ALA A 366 8.69 42.64 55.22
N ILE A 367 8.05 43.42 56.10
CA ILE A 367 7.90 43.10 57.51
C ILE A 367 6.75 42.11 57.71
N LEU A 368 7.04 40.97 58.33
CA LEU A 368 6.05 39.96 58.68
C LEU A 368 5.40 40.30 60.04
N ASP A 369 4.52 41.30 60.04
CA ASP A 369 3.60 41.55 61.15
C ASP A 369 2.41 40.56 61.13
N HIS A 370 1.54 40.64 62.14
CA HIS A 370 0.31 39.82 62.21
C HIS A 370 -0.52 39.92 60.92
N LYS A 371 -0.69 41.12 60.34
CA LYS A 371 -1.50 41.32 59.12
C LYS A 371 -0.85 40.70 57.87
N ALA A 372 0.47 40.79 57.75
CA ALA A 372 1.21 40.20 56.64
C ALA A 372 1.22 38.67 56.72
N VAL A 373 1.40 38.11 57.92
CA VAL A 373 1.32 36.66 58.15
C VAL A 373 -0.10 36.15 57.90
N ASP A 374 -1.14 36.84 58.39
CA ASP A 374 -2.54 36.54 58.08
C ASP A 374 -2.78 36.58 56.56
N ALA A 375 -2.36 37.64 55.86
CA ALA A 375 -2.55 37.78 54.41
C ALA A 375 -1.85 36.66 53.61
N ILE A 376 -0.67 36.21 54.07
CA ILE A 376 0.07 35.08 53.51
C ILE A 376 -0.69 33.77 53.73
N LEU A 377 -1.15 33.49 54.96
CA LEU A 377 -1.96 32.30 55.30
C LEU A 377 -3.28 32.26 54.51
N LEU A 378 -3.94 33.42 54.36
CA LEU A 378 -5.18 33.56 53.59
C LEU A 378 -4.99 33.46 52.07
N SER A 379 -3.76 33.59 51.56
CA SER A 379 -3.51 33.49 50.11
C SER A 379 -3.59 32.07 49.56
N GLY A 380 -3.55 31.04 50.41
CA GLY A 380 -3.60 29.62 50.03
C GLY A 380 -2.26 29.02 49.59
N TYR A 381 -1.33 29.83 49.10
CA TYR A 381 -0.08 29.33 48.52
C TYR A 381 0.91 28.81 49.56
N SER A 382 1.56 27.67 49.28
CA SER A 382 2.59 27.10 50.15
C SER A 382 4.01 27.66 49.95
N ARG A 383 4.24 28.38 48.84
CA ARG A 383 5.57 28.69 48.28
C ARG A 383 5.58 30.11 47.72
N PHE A 384 6.36 31.03 48.31
CA PHE A 384 6.40 32.44 47.93
C PHE A 384 7.79 32.84 47.41
N PRO A 385 7.92 33.23 46.13
CA PRO A 385 9.16 33.81 45.60
C PRO A 385 9.51 35.12 46.29
N VAL A 386 10.76 35.26 46.72
CA VAL A 386 11.27 36.44 47.44
C VAL A 386 12.25 37.22 46.56
N HIS A 387 11.98 38.51 46.34
CA HIS A 387 12.80 39.40 45.51
C HIS A 387 13.62 40.41 46.33
N GLU A 388 14.63 41.00 45.69
CA GLU A 388 15.47 42.04 46.28
C GLU A 388 14.68 43.34 46.54
N PRO A 389 14.98 44.09 47.62
CA PRO A 389 14.32 45.36 47.91
C PRO A 389 14.47 46.35 46.73
N GLY A 390 13.35 46.85 46.21
CA GLY A 390 13.32 47.77 45.08
C GLY A 390 13.52 47.14 43.69
N ASN A 391 13.80 45.84 43.57
CA ASN A 391 13.94 45.15 42.27
C ASN A 391 13.05 43.89 42.20
N PRO A 392 11.78 44.00 41.75
CA PRO A 392 10.85 42.87 41.67
C PRO A 392 11.17 41.83 40.59
N LEU A 393 12.26 42.01 39.83
CA LEU A 393 12.71 41.06 38.81
C LEU A 393 13.92 40.21 39.27
N ALA A 394 14.58 40.57 40.38
CA ALA A 394 15.73 39.84 40.92
C ALA A 394 15.32 39.04 42.15
N PHE A 395 15.38 37.71 42.05
CA PHE A 395 14.93 36.81 43.11
C PHE A 395 16.10 36.25 43.92
N VAL A 396 15.92 36.23 45.24
CA VAL A 396 16.93 35.77 46.22
C VAL A 396 16.66 34.32 46.64
N GLY A 397 15.39 33.90 46.62
CA GLY A 397 15.00 32.54 47.02
C GLY A 397 13.49 32.38 47.20
N LEU A 398 13.12 31.33 47.93
CA LEU A 398 11.75 30.90 48.15
C LEU A 398 11.44 30.82 49.65
N LEU A 399 10.47 31.61 50.13
CA LEU A 399 9.90 31.45 51.45
C LEU A 399 8.86 30.31 51.41
N LEU A 400 9.00 29.33 52.32
CA LEU A 400 8.05 28.23 52.48
C LEU A 400 7.14 28.53 53.67
N ILE A 401 5.82 28.44 53.49
CA ILE A 401 4.86 28.83 54.54
C ILE A 401 5.08 28.07 55.86
N LYS A 402 5.53 26.80 55.77
CA LYS A 402 5.88 25.97 56.94
C LYS A 402 6.98 26.54 57.84
N LYS A 403 7.80 27.48 57.35
CA LYS A 403 8.83 28.20 58.14
C LYS A 403 8.22 29.30 59.02
N LEU A 404 6.98 29.71 58.76
CA LEU A 404 6.24 30.70 59.56
C LEU A 404 5.42 30.04 60.70
N LEU A 405 5.22 28.72 60.68
CA LEU A 405 4.43 28.02 61.71
C LEU A 405 5.03 28.09 63.12
N THR A 406 6.35 28.28 63.23
CA THR A 406 7.06 28.48 64.51
C THR A 406 7.44 29.95 64.75
N TYR A 407 6.91 30.87 63.94
CA TYR A 407 7.18 32.30 64.04
C TYR A 407 6.10 33.00 64.88
N ASP A 408 6.51 34.01 65.64
CA ASP A 408 5.64 34.88 66.41
C ASP A 408 5.56 36.23 65.68
N PRO A 409 4.43 36.57 65.03
CA PRO A 409 4.31 37.81 64.23
C PRO A 409 4.40 39.08 65.07
N SER A 410 4.35 38.97 66.40
CA SER A 410 4.59 40.09 67.32
C SER A 410 6.03 40.62 67.27
N LYS A 411 6.95 39.85 66.66
CA LYS A 411 8.37 40.21 66.51
C LYS A 411 8.66 41.07 65.27
N ALA A 412 7.71 41.22 64.34
CA ALA A 412 7.80 42.07 63.15
C ALA A 412 9.15 42.00 62.41
N LEU A 413 9.60 40.79 62.05
CA LEU A 413 10.87 40.55 61.37
C LEU A 413 10.72 40.69 59.85
N PRO A 414 11.74 41.17 59.11
CA PRO A 414 11.71 41.18 57.66
C PRO A 414 11.82 39.76 57.09
N VAL A 415 11.27 39.52 55.90
CA VAL A 415 11.35 38.22 55.18
C VAL A 415 12.81 37.71 55.05
N SER A 416 13.78 38.61 54.86
CA SER A 416 15.22 38.31 54.81
C SER A 416 15.82 37.72 56.09
N ALA A 417 15.17 37.85 57.24
CA ALA A 417 15.60 37.22 58.49
C ALA A 417 15.30 35.70 58.54
N PHE A 418 14.49 35.20 57.60
CA PHE A 418 14.11 33.79 57.52
C PHE A 418 15.04 33.05 56.56
N PRO A 419 15.43 31.79 56.86
CA PRO A 419 16.24 31.00 55.94
C PRO A 419 15.43 30.70 54.68
N LEU A 420 15.72 31.37 53.57
CA LEU A 420 15.08 31.09 52.29
C LEU A 420 15.50 29.71 51.76
N SER A 421 14.59 29.04 51.04
CA SER A 421 14.95 27.88 50.24
C SER A 421 15.49 28.34 48.88
N ILE A 422 16.28 27.51 48.21
CA ILE A 422 16.74 27.78 46.84
C ILE A 422 15.52 27.89 45.92
N LEU A 423 15.43 28.98 45.16
CA LEU A 423 14.54 29.11 44.02
C LEU A 423 15.36 28.82 42.76
N PRO A 424 15.18 27.67 42.09
CA PRO A 424 15.90 27.40 40.86
C PRO A 424 15.37 28.25 39.71
N GLU A 425 16.24 28.55 38.75
CA GLU A 425 15.93 29.37 37.59
C GLU A 425 16.17 28.62 36.28
N ALA A 426 15.31 28.83 35.29
CA ALA A 426 15.43 28.28 33.95
C ALA A 426 15.16 29.32 32.85
N LYS A 427 15.63 29.03 31.64
CA LYS A 427 15.35 29.84 30.45
C LYS A 427 13.94 29.53 29.92
N PRO A 428 13.20 30.50 29.34
CA PRO A 428 11.92 30.24 28.69
C PRO A 428 11.97 29.19 27.56
N SER A 429 13.16 28.95 27.00
CA SER A 429 13.42 28.01 25.92
C SER A 429 13.59 26.55 26.34
N ILE A 430 13.40 26.17 27.61
CA ILE A 430 13.37 24.75 28.00
C ILE A 430 12.02 24.13 27.61
N ASN A 431 12.03 22.85 27.23
CA ASN A 431 10.77 22.14 26.99
C ASN A 431 10.15 21.65 28.32
N CYS A 432 8.86 21.36 28.30
CA CYS A 432 8.12 20.99 29.51
C CYS A 432 8.58 19.63 30.07
N PHE A 433 9.12 18.75 29.22
CA PHE A 433 9.74 17.49 29.65
C PHE A 433 11.02 17.69 30.48
N GLN A 434 11.87 18.67 30.14
CA GLN A 434 13.07 19.02 30.92
C GLN A 434 12.70 19.65 32.28
N ALA A 435 11.61 20.44 32.33
CA ALA A 435 11.10 20.95 33.60
C ALA A 435 10.51 19.82 34.48
N LEU A 436 9.84 18.83 33.88
CA LEU A 436 9.36 17.64 34.56
C LEU A 436 10.51 16.80 35.16
N ASP A 437 11.54 16.49 34.37
CA ASP A 437 12.75 15.80 34.83
C ASP A 437 13.42 16.56 35.99
N TYR A 438 13.52 17.88 35.88
CA TYR A 438 14.04 18.72 36.96
C TYR A 438 13.21 18.60 38.27
N PHE A 439 11.88 18.63 38.19
CA PHE A 439 11.01 18.42 39.36
C PHE A 439 11.07 16.99 39.91
N GLN A 440 11.24 15.98 39.05
CA GLN A 440 11.42 14.58 39.47
C GLN A 440 12.70 14.36 40.30
N THR A 441 13.68 15.27 40.27
CA THR A 441 14.82 15.25 41.21
C THR A 441 14.43 15.48 42.68
N GLY A 442 13.18 15.91 42.95
CA GLY A 442 12.66 16.19 44.30
C GLY A 442 13.24 17.43 44.98
N ARG A 443 14.05 18.23 44.26
CA ARG A 443 14.77 19.39 44.82
C ARG A 443 13.93 20.65 44.90
N ALA A 444 12.91 20.78 44.05
CA ALA A 444 11.95 21.87 44.03
C ALA A 444 10.63 21.41 43.39
N HIS A 445 9.57 22.20 43.58
CA HIS A 445 8.26 22.06 42.92
C HIS A 445 7.78 23.39 42.30
N LEU A 446 8.67 24.38 42.24
CA LEU A 446 8.44 25.70 41.65
C LEU A 446 9.77 26.15 41.04
N LEU A 447 9.72 26.59 39.79
CA LEU A 447 10.87 26.98 38.97
C LEU A 447 10.61 28.38 38.42
N LEU A 448 11.56 29.30 38.65
CA LEU A 448 11.47 30.67 38.14
C LEU A 448 11.95 30.69 36.68
N ILE A 449 11.18 31.33 35.80
CA ILE A 449 11.53 31.47 34.39
C ILE A 449 12.10 32.87 34.16
N SER A 450 13.36 32.94 33.76
CA SER A 450 14.11 34.18 33.54
C SER A 450 14.74 34.20 32.15
N ARG A 451 14.81 35.39 31.53
CA ARG A 451 15.59 35.60 30.29
C ARG A 451 17.09 35.47 30.54
N THR A 452 17.54 35.67 31.78
CA THR A 452 18.95 35.67 32.19
C THR A 452 19.15 34.89 33.50
N PRO A 453 18.98 33.55 33.52
CA PRO A 453 19.12 32.77 34.75
C PRO A 453 20.50 32.88 35.38
N GLY A 454 20.55 33.05 36.70
CA GLY A 454 21.77 33.25 37.48
C GLY A 454 22.31 34.69 37.48
N LEU A 455 21.55 35.65 36.96
CA LEU A 455 21.84 37.10 37.04
C LEU A 455 20.65 37.83 37.67
N ALA A 456 20.91 38.88 38.44
CA ALA A 456 19.87 39.67 39.09
C ALA A 456 18.98 40.38 38.07
N GLY A 457 17.77 39.86 37.84
CA GLY A 457 16.78 40.41 36.93
C GLY A 457 16.25 39.41 35.90
N GLY A 458 15.42 39.90 34.99
CA GLY A 458 14.99 39.14 33.81
C GLY A 458 13.88 38.11 34.03
N ALA A 459 13.35 37.97 35.26
CA ALA A 459 12.20 37.12 35.57
C ALA A 459 10.97 37.45 34.71
N ILE A 460 10.25 36.40 34.27
CA ILE A 460 9.10 36.48 33.35
C ILE A 460 7.84 35.86 33.97
N GLY A 461 8.02 34.81 34.77
CA GLY A 461 6.95 34.04 35.40
C GLY A 461 7.50 32.88 36.23
N VAL A 462 6.61 32.07 36.79
CA VAL A 462 6.95 30.82 37.48
C VAL A 462 6.21 29.66 36.83
N ILE A 463 6.78 28.47 36.90
CA ILE A 463 6.08 27.22 36.61
C ILE A 463 6.19 26.29 37.82
N THR A 464 5.15 25.52 38.09
CA THR A 464 5.12 24.50 39.14
C THR A 464 5.06 23.09 38.54
N LEU A 465 5.09 22.05 39.37
CA LEU A 465 4.91 20.68 38.88
C LEU A 465 3.47 20.47 38.39
N GLU A 466 2.52 21.07 39.08
CA GLU A 466 1.09 20.99 38.86
C GLU A 466 0.71 21.51 37.45
N ASP A 467 1.25 22.67 37.03
CA ASP A 467 1.11 23.22 35.65
C ASP A 467 1.50 22.20 34.55
N ILE A 468 2.50 21.35 34.81
CA ILE A 468 3.02 20.37 33.85
C ILE A 468 2.17 19.10 33.83
N ILE A 469 1.59 18.70 34.97
CA ILE A 469 0.68 17.56 35.01
C ILE A 469 -0.69 17.93 34.41
N GLU A 470 -1.15 19.17 34.56
CA GLU A 470 -2.32 19.71 33.84
C GLU A 470 -2.13 19.60 32.32
N GLU A 471 -0.97 20.01 31.79
CA GLU A 471 -0.66 19.86 30.36
C GLU A 471 -0.66 18.40 29.89
N ILE A 472 -0.18 17.47 30.73
CA ILE A 472 -0.18 16.03 30.42
C ILE A 472 -1.61 15.48 30.39
N ILE A 473 -2.45 15.81 31.37
CA ILE A 473 -3.81 15.28 31.51
C ILE A 473 -4.80 15.99 30.56
N SER A 474 -4.49 17.23 30.15
CA SER A 474 -5.39 18.15 29.46
C SER A 474 -6.64 18.53 30.27
N GLU A 475 -6.57 18.50 31.60
CA GLU A 475 -7.59 18.99 32.53
C GLU A 475 -6.99 19.88 33.62
N GLU A 476 -7.65 21.00 33.95
CA GLU A 476 -7.27 21.93 35.03
C GLU A 476 -7.27 21.20 36.39
N ILE A 477 -6.11 21.16 37.05
CA ILE A 477 -5.95 20.47 38.34
C ILE A 477 -6.36 21.43 39.46
N VAL A 478 -7.55 21.20 40.03
CA VAL A 478 -8.11 22.00 41.12
C VAL A 478 -7.23 21.85 42.38
N ASP A 479 -6.51 22.92 42.74
CA ASP A 479 -5.66 22.99 43.94
C ASP A 479 -6.49 23.04 45.24
N GLU A 480 -5.85 22.79 46.39
CA GLU A 480 -6.47 22.64 47.72
C GLU A 480 -7.37 23.82 48.15
N THR A 481 -7.24 24.98 47.51
CA THR A 481 -8.00 26.20 47.82
C THR A 481 -8.97 26.67 46.74
N ASP A 482 -8.93 26.10 45.53
CA ASP A 482 -9.88 26.44 44.46
C ASP A 482 -11.23 25.76 44.69
N ARG A 483 -12.33 26.50 44.48
CA ARG A 483 -13.71 26.01 44.68
C ARG A 483 -14.48 26.03 43.37
N TYR A 484 -15.03 24.86 43.02
CA TYR A 484 -15.98 24.66 41.93
C TYR A 484 -17.13 25.69 41.97
N GLU A 485 -17.47 26.32 40.83
CA GLU A 485 -18.82 26.90 40.65
C GLU A 485 -19.85 25.80 40.41
N ASP A 486 -19.42 24.69 39.80
CA ASP A 486 -20.23 23.51 39.50
C ASP A 486 -19.34 22.26 39.45
N ASN A 487 -19.72 21.22 40.19
CA ASN A 487 -19.03 19.93 40.25
C ASN A 487 -19.17 19.12 38.94
N ILE A 488 -20.11 19.48 38.05
CA ILE A 488 -20.40 18.75 36.81
C ILE A 488 -19.68 19.40 35.61
N SER A 489 -19.72 20.73 35.46
CA SER A 489 -19.11 21.42 34.30
C SER A 489 -17.65 21.84 34.48
N LYS A 490 -17.04 21.67 35.66
CA LYS A 490 -15.64 22.03 35.99
C LYS A 490 -15.22 23.47 35.58
N LYS A 491 -16.16 24.40 35.44
CA LYS A 491 -15.83 25.78 35.03
C LYS A 491 -15.37 26.61 36.22
N ARG A 492 -14.24 27.30 36.01
CA ARG A 492 -13.52 28.07 37.00
C ARG A 492 -14.28 29.29 37.48
N ALA A 493 -14.37 29.43 38.80
CA ALA A 493 -14.81 30.66 39.45
C ALA A 493 -13.89 31.84 39.09
N LYS A 494 -14.47 33.01 38.83
CA LYS A 494 -13.67 34.25 38.76
C LYS A 494 -12.97 34.43 40.12
N ARG A 495 -11.63 34.34 40.14
CA ARG A 495 -10.78 34.42 41.35
C ARG A 495 -11.11 35.67 42.18
N ALA A 496 -12.03 35.53 43.12
CA ALA A 496 -12.25 36.47 44.20
C ALA A 496 -11.20 36.16 45.27
N THR A 497 -10.35 37.13 45.59
CA THR A 497 -9.29 36.92 46.57
C THR A 497 -9.88 36.50 47.92
N THR A 498 -9.27 35.52 48.58
CA THR A 498 -9.76 34.95 49.85
C THR A 498 -10.00 36.02 50.92
N ALA A 499 -9.18 37.08 50.92
CA ALA A 499 -9.33 38.24 51.79
C ALA A 499 -10.65 39.02 51.60
N ALA A 500 -11.26 39.02 50.41
CA ALA A 500 -12.59 39.58 50.18
C ALA A 500 -13.69 38.67 50.73
N ILE A 501 -13.53 37.35 50.57
CA ILE A 501 -14.49 36.33 51.07
C ILE A 501 -14.49 36.30 52.61
N MET A 502 -13.32 36.32 53.24
CA MET A 502 -13.16 36.38 54.71
C MET A 502 -13.84 37.60 55.33
N ARG A 503 -13.69 38.80 54.75
CA ARG A 503 -14.44 40.00 55.17
C ARG A 503 -15.95 39.76 55.11
N GLY A 504 -16.43 39.17 54.02
CA GLY A 504 -17.85 38.81 53.82
C GLY A 504 -18.39 37.69 54.71
N ILE A 505 -17.55 37.05 55.54
CA ILE A 505 -17.93 36.11 56.61
C ILE A 505 -17.94 36.85 57.95
N VAL A 506 -16.84 37.51 58.32
CA VAL A 506 -16.70 38.26 59.59
C VAL A 506 -17.77 39.35 59.74
N GLU A 507 -18.07 40.08 58.66
CA GLU A 507 -19.13 41.11 58.65
C GLU A 507 -20.55 40.50 58.69
N ARG A 508 -20.69 39.20 58.40
CA ARG A 508 -21.94 38.45 58.48
C ARG A 508 -22.21 37.95 59.90
N GLU A 509 -21.17 37.55 60.64
CA GLU A 509 -21.24 37.19 62.05
C GLU A 509 -21.50 38.43 62.92
N ARG A 510 -20.82 39.55 62.64
CA ARG A 510 -21.06 40.83 63.33
C ARG A 510 -22.49 41.38 63.15
N ARG A 511 -23.19 40.92 62.10
CA ARG A 511 -24.63 41.17 61.83
C ARG A 511 -25.59 40.15 62.48
N ARG A 512 -25.09 39.07 63.09
CA ARG A 512 -25.86 38.14 63.94
C ARG A 512 -25.86 38.61 65.39
N ASP A 513 -24.69 38.90 65.95
CA ASP A 513 -24.54 39.39 67.34
C ASP A 513 -25.37 40.67 67.62
N THR A 514 -25.49 41.54 66.63
CA THR A 514 -26.29 42.77 66.69
C THR A 514 -27.79 42.56 66.48
N LYS A 515 -28.24 41.33 66.20
CA LYS A 515 -29.64 40.98 65.93
C LYS A 515 -30.27 40.16 67.05
N ASP A 516 -29.50 39.28 67.69
CA ASP A 516 -29.98 38.39 68.76
C ASP A 516 -30.22 39.11 70.11
N SER A 517 -29.95 40.42 70.18
CA SER A 517 -30.14 41.27 71.37
C SER A 517 -31.46 42.07 71.39
N VAL A 518 -32.33 41.96 70.37
CA VAL A 518 -33.50 42.86 70.19
C VAL A 518 -34.79 42.12 69.81
N SER A 519 -35.13 41.00 70.48
CA SER A 519 -36.36 40.23 70.16
C SER A 519 -37.10 39.56 71.34
N GLU A 520 -37.14 40.18 72.52
CA GLU A 520 -38.22 39.90 73.47
C GLU A 520 -39.45 40.76 73.17
N ARG A 521 -40.55 40.14 72.69
CA ARG A 521 -41.98 40.40 73.03
C ARG A 521 -42.95 39.89 71.95
N THR A 522 -43.69 38.82 72.26
CA THR A 522 -44.93 38.41 71.58
C THR A 522 -46.11 39.27 72.08
N PRO A 523 -47.15 39.50 71.26
CA PRO A 523 -48.40 38.70 71.33
C PRO A 523 -48.92 38.26 69.94
N LEU A 524 -49.39 37.03 69.73
CA LEU A 524 -50.77 36.53 69.95
C LEU A 524 -51.90 37.29 69.21
N LEU A 525 -52.46 36.67 68.14
CA LEU A 525 -53.87 36.19 68.12
C LEU A 525 -54.22 35.29 66.89
N ALA A 526 -55.04 34.25 67.13
CA ALA A 526 -55.98 33.52 66.24
C ALA A 526 -55.58 32.96 64.84
N GLY A 527 -55.93 31.68 64.58
CA GLY A 527 -56.06 31.08 63.24
C GLY A 527 -55.63 29.60 63.14
N ILE A 528 -56.56 28.65 63.27
CA ILE A 528 -56.34 27.18 63.28
C ILE A 528 -57.55 26.49 62.63
N PRO A 529 -57.47 25.34 61.91
CA PRO A 529 -56.32 24.63 61.31
C PRO A 529 -56.44 24.72 59.74
N GLU A 530 -56.10 23.81 58.80
CA GLU A 530 -55.42 22.49 58.61
C GLU A 530 -55.14 22.36 57.07
N SER A 531 -54.51 21.34 56.44
CA SER A 531 -53.87 20.07 56.83
C SER A 531 -52.78 19.65 55.81
N GLY A 532 -51.97 18.63 56.16
CA GLY A 532 -51.92 17.42 55.33
C GLY A 532 -51.06 17.27 54.06
N ASP A 533 -49.99 18.04 53.88
CA ASP A 533 -48.71 17.60 53.24
C ASP A 533 -48.57 17.31 51.69
N ASN A 534 -47.37 17.66 51.19
CA ASN A 534 -46.63 17.21 50.00
C ASN A 534 -47.31 16.99 48.61
N ARG A 535 -47.05 17.94 47.68
CA ARG A 535 -46.04 17.76 46.60
C ARG A 535 -45.75 19.05 45.81
N LEU A 536 -44.58 19.09 45.15
CA LEU A 536 -44.05 20.22 44.38
C LEU A 536 -44.86 20.56 43.12
N PRO A 537 -45.13 21.85 42.83
CA PRO A 537 -45.44 22.34 41.49
C PRO A 537 -44.22 23.02 40.84
N SER A 538 -43.95 22.71 39.57
CA SER A 538 -42.98 23.42 38.74
C SER A 538 -43.66 24.50 37.88
N ALA A 539 -43.12 25.72 37.90
CA ALA A 539 -43.49 26.85 37.05
C ALA A 539 -42.22 27.69 36.82
N SER A 540 -41.71 27.87 35.60
CA SER A 540 -42.20 28.78 34.54
C SER A 540 -42.38 30.21 35.07
N SER A 541 -41.53 31.18 34.70
CA SER A 541 -41.66 32.06 33.52
C SER A 541 -41.04 33.42 33.92
N THR A 542 -40.68 34.41 33.09
CA THR A 542 -40.59 34.66 31.63
C THR A 542 -39.51 35.75 31.47
N ASN A 543 -38.73 35.91 30.39
CA ASN A 543 -39.00 36.63 29.13
C ASN A 543 -37.58 37.01 28.56
N GLU A 544 -37.29 37.32 27.29
CA GLU A 544 -38.06 37.48 26.04
C GLU A 544 -37.09 37.53 24.81
N GLN A 545 -37.64 37.71 23.61
CA GLN A 545 -37.02 38.24 22.36
C GLN A 545 -36.22 37.30 21.43
N ASN A 546 -36.97 36.82 20.41
CA ASN A 546 -36.66 36.87 18.96
C ASN A 546 -35.31 36.38 18.42
N TYR A 547 -35.38 35.28 17.65
CA TYR A 547 -34.59 35.09 16.43
C TYR A 547 -35.51 35.23 15.20
N GLY A 548 -35.09 36.02 14.21
CA GLY A 548 -35.71 36.04 12.88
C GLY A 548 -34.96 35.10 11.93
N GLY A 549 -35.65 34.14 11.32
CA GLY A 549 -35.08 33.25 10.31
C GLY A 549 -35.65 33.51 8.92
N VAL A 550 -34.83 33.40 7.89
CA VAL A 550 -35.27 33.31 6.49
C VAL A 550 -34.50 32.18 5.80
N VAL A 551 -35.22 31.11 5.50
CA VAL A 551 -34.87 30.15 4.45
C VAL A 551 -35.82 30.45 3.28
N SER A 552 -35.36 30.28 2.05
CA SER A 552 -36.22 30.41 0.85
C SER A 552 -36.04 29.19 -0.05
N GLU A 553 -37.14 28.78 -0.68
CA GLU A 553 -37.29 27.50 -1.37
C GLU A 553 -36.97 27.58 -2.85
N SER A 554 -36.65 26.43 -3.45
CA SER A 554 -36.63 26.26 -4.91
C SER A 554 -38.03 25.93 -5.45
N PRO A 555 -38.49 26.56 -6.54
CA PRO A 555 -39.51 25.99 -7.41
C PRO A 555 -38.88 25.11 -8.51
N LYS A 556 -39.69 24.22 -9.11
CA LYS A 556 -39.37 23.52 -10.36
C LYS A 556 -39.82 24.35 -11.55
N ASP A 557 -39.15 24.21 -12.70
CA ASP A 557 -39.73 23.62 -13.93
C ASP A 557 -38.74 23.72 -15.11
N SER A 558 -38.93 22.85 -16.11
CA SER A 558 -38.05 22.55 -17.28
C SER A 558 -36.98 21.49 -17.02
#